data_AF-X1R4H4-F1
#
_entry.id   AF-X1R4H4-F1
#
_cell.length_a   1.000
_cell.length_b   1.000
_cell.length_c   1.000
_cell.angle_alpha   90.00
_cell.angle_beta   90.00
_cell.angle_gamma   90.00
#
_symmetry.space_group_name_H-M   'P 1'
#
loop_
_entity.id
_entity.type
_entity.pdbx_description
1 polymer ?
#
loop_
_entity_poly.entity_id
_entity_poly.type
_entity_poly.pdbx_seq_one_letter_code
_entity_poly.pdbx_strand_id
1 'polypeptide(L)'
;IKYDSAGSELWVARYNGPANGSDYAEGIAVDSSGNVYVTGRSWGSETAVDYATIKYDSAGNELWVRRYNGPGNYSDHAEGIVVDSSGNVYVTGRSWGSGTLSDYATIKYDSAGNELWVRRYNGPGNGSDYAYDIALDSLGNVYVIGRSSGSGTDVDYATIKYDSAGNELWVRRYNGPGNSYDEATGIALDSLGSVYVTGESSGSGTGGDYATIKYDSAGNELWVARYNGPANGWDWDYATGIALDSLGNVYVTGRSWGSGTEYDYATIKYSQPFIAYPNPYKPPEGHTEITFSGLTEDVRVRIFSISGELIMDRQITGQSSWVWDGKNERGEAVARGIYIYLITNSEGGKKIGKIAIIK
;
A
#
# COMPACT_ATOMS: atom_id res chain seq x y z
N ILE A 1 -10.32 12.76 18.17
CA ILE A 1 -11.07 12.34 19.39
C ILE A 1 -10.68 10.89 19.67
N LYS A 2 -10.45 10.52 20.93
CA LYS A 2 -10.14 9.14 21.32
C LYS A 2 -11.31 8.55 22.11
N TYR A 3 -11.68 7.31 21.78
CA TYR A 3 -12.69 6.53 22.50
C TYR A 3 -12.05 5.27 23.11
N ASP A 4 -12.65 4.72 24.15
CA ASP A 4 -12.34 3.38 24.64
C ASP A 4 -13.08 2.29 23.83
N SER A 5 -12.82 1.02 24.13
CA SER A 5 -13.46 -0.11 23.46
C SER A 5 -14.97 -0.24 23.73
N ALA A 6 -15.49 0.45 24.75
CA ALA A 6 -16.92 0.52 25.04
C ALA A 6 -17.60 1.72 24.32
N GLY A 7 -16.82 2.55 23.62
CA GLY A 7 -17.30 3.74 22.92
C GLY A 7 -17.38 5.00 23.80
N SER A 8 -16.81 4.97 25.00
CA SER A 8 -16.74 6.16 25.87
C SER A 8 -15.64 7.10 25.38
N GLU A 9 -15.94 8.40 25.31
CA GLU A 9 -14.93 9.41 24.97
C GLU A 9 -13.87 9.50 26.08
N LEU A 10 -12.60 9.28 25.71
CA LEU A 10 -11.46 9.42 26.62
C LEU A 10 -10.91 10.84 26.62
N TRP A 11 -10.71 11.44 25.44
CA TRP A 11 -10.28 12.83 25.31
C TRP A 11 -10.56 13.42 23.93
N VAL A 12 -10.63 14.75 23.90
CA VAL A 12 -10.69 15.59 22.69
C VAL A 12 -9.61 16.65 22.80
N ALA A 13 -8.72 16.70 21.80
CA ALA A 13 -7.77 17.78 21.60
C ALA A 13 -8.22 18.63 20.41
N ARG A 14 -8.14 19.97 20.56
CA ARG A 14 -8.40 20.93 19.48
C ARG A 14 -7.12 21.72 19.25
N TYR A 15 -6.73 21.84 17.99
CA TYR A 15 -5.61 22.67 17.57
C TYR A 15 -6.14 23.94 16.89
N ASN A 16 -5.53 25.08 17.22
CA ASN A 16 -5.81 26.37 16.61
C ASN A 16 -4.47 26.98 16.19
N GLY A 17 -4.29 27.16 14.90
CA GLY A 17 -3.05 27.65 14.30
C GLY A 17 -2.75 29.11 14.63
N PRO A 18 -1.54 29.59 14.28
CA PRO A 18 -1.06 30.93 14.62
C PRO A 18 -1.90 32.05 13.98
N ALA A 19 -2.58 31.79 12.86
CA ALA A 19 -3.46 32.77 12.23
C ALA A 19 -4.87 32.87 12.83
N ASN A 20 -5.26 31.95 13.73
CA ASN A 20 -6.66 31.77 14.15
C ASN A 20 -7.62 31.57 12.96
N GLY A 21 -7.12 30.93 11.89
CA GLY A 21 -7.87 30.63 10.67
C GLY A 21 -8.42 29.21 10.65
N SER A 22 -8.84 28.73 9.47
CA SER A 22 -9.38 27.38 9.31
C SER A 22 -8.28 26.32 9.27
N ASP A 23 -8.18 25.50 10.31
CA ASP A 23 -7.24 24.37 10.35
C ASP A 23 -7.98 23.06 10.05
N TYR A 24 -7.40 22.22 9.19
CA TYR A 24 -7.97 20.92 8.80
C TYR A 24 -6.97 19.81 9.08
N ALA A 25 -7.41 18.78 9.78
CA ALA A 25 -6.68 17.54 9.95
C ALA A 25 -7.04 16.58 8.82
N GLU A 26 -6.04 16.04 8.13
CA GLU A 26 -6.22 15.16 6.97
C GLU A 26 -5.68 13.74 7.27
N GLY A 27 -4.60 13.62 8.06
CA GLY A 27 -3.96 12.34 8.39
C GLY A 27 -3.77 12.12 9.90
N ILE A 28 -3.82 10.86 10.33
CA ILE A 28 -3.58 10.45 11.72
C ILE A 28 -2.77 9.15 11.80
N ALA A 29 -1.82 9.08 12.73
CA ALA A 29 -1.06 7.86 13.05
C ALA A 29 -0.94 7.68 14.57
N VAL A 30 -0.72 6.44 15.02
CA VAL A 30 -0.54 6.11 16.44
C VAL A 30 0.66 5.18 16.59
N ASP A 31 1.55 5.47 17.54
CA ASP A 31 2.69 4.60 17.84
C ASP A 31 2.36 3.54 18.89
N SER A 32 3.30 2.61 19.11
CA SER A 32 3.15 1.53 20.09
C SER A 32 3.06 1.99 21.55
N SER A 33 3.47 3.23 21.85
CA SER A 33 3.32 3.85 23.17
C SER A 33 1.97 4.56 23.32
N GLY A 34 1.13 4.54 22.27
CA GLY A 34 -0.18 5.17 22.24
C GLY A 34 -0.13 6.69 22.04
N ASN A 35 1.02 7.25 21.64
CA ASN A 35 1.08 8.65 21.22
C ASN A 35 0.37 8.80 19.88
N VAL A 36 -0.34 9.91 19.71
CA VAL A 36 -1.14 10.20 18.52
C VAL A 36 -0.48 11.32 17.73
N TYR A 37 -0.34 11.14 16.43
CA TYR A 37 0.24 12.11 15.51
C TYR A 37 -0.85 12.51 14.52
N VAL A 38 -1.06 13.81 14.35
CA VAL A 38 -2.07 14.35 13.43
C VAL A 38 -1.37 15.31 12.47
N THR A 39 -1.66 15.19 11.18
CA THR A 39 -1.16 16.13 10.16
C THR A 39 -2.31 16.73 9.36
N GLY A 40 -2.05 17.87 8.74
CA GLY A 40 -2.97 18.50 7.83
C GLY A 40 -2.50 19.90 7.47
N ARG A 41 -3.45 20.80 7.25
CA ARG A 41 -3.20 22.15 6.72
C ARG A 41 -3.67 23.21 7.71
N SER A 42 -2.87 24.26 7.89
CA SER A 42 -3.13 25.29 8.90
C SER A 42 -2.69 26.66 8.42
N TRP A 43 -3.50 27.70 8.67
CA TRP A 43 -3.16 29.07 8.26
C TRP A 43 -2.01 29.65 9.08
N GLY A 44 -1.00 30.17 8.39
CA GLY A 44 0.10 30.91 8.97
C GLY A 44 -0.22 32.38 9.19
N SER A 45 0.39 33.00 10.22
CA SER A 45 0.19 34.41 10.52
C SER A 45 0.87 35.35 9.49
N GLU A 46 1.97 34.89 8.90
CA GLU A 46 2.79 35.63 7.93
C GLU A 46 3.04 34.82 6.64
N THR A 47 2.52 33.59 6.60
CA THR A 47 2.65 32.63 5.51
C THR A 47 1.25 32.24 5.05
N ALA A 48 1.15 31.49 3.95
CA ALA A 48 -0.14 30.98 3.48
C ALA A 48 -0.61 29.80 4.36
N VAL A 49 -1.35 28.88 3.77
CA VAL A 49 -1.66 27.60 4.42
C VAL A 49 -0.38 26.77 4.42
N ASP A 50 0.06 26.31 5.58
CA ASP A 50 1.25 25.46 5.73
C ASP A 50 0.85 24.06 6.21
N TYR A 51 1.79 23.11 6.16
CA TYR A 51 1.63 21.86 6.89
C TYR A 51 1.57 22.17 8.39
N ALA A 52 0.77 21.42 9.13
CA ALA A 52 0.86 21.36 10.58
C ALA A 52 0.80 19.90 11.03
N THR A 53 1.84 19.45 11.72
CA THR A 53 1.94 18.12 12.31
C THR A 53 2.07 18.26 13.83
N ILE A 54 1.20 17.57 14.55
CA ILE A 54 1.08 17.66 16.01
C ILE A 54 1.23 16.26 16.60
N LYS A 55 2.01 16.14 17.67
CA LYS A 55 2.10 14.93 18.49
C LYS A 55 1.39 15.17 19.82
N TYR A 56 0.53 14.23 20.20
CA TYR A 56 -0.09 14.12 21.51
C TYR A 56 0.38 12.87 22.22
N ASP A 57 0.48 12.91 23.55
CA ASP A 57 0.65 11.70 24.33
C ASP A 57 -0.63 10.85 24.40
N SER A 58 -0.54 9.69 25.05
CA SER A 58 -1.69 8.76 25.16
C SER A 58 -2.89 9.33 25.94
N ALA A 59 -2.68 10.37 26.75
CA ALA A 59 -3.66 11.10 27.53
C ALA A 59 -4.22 12.34 26.80
N GLY A 60 -3.69 12.67 25.62
CA GLY A 60 -4.15 13.79 24.80
C GLY A 60 -3.42 15.11 25.07
N ASN A 61 -2.33 15.12 25.83
CA ASN A 61 -1.51 16.32 26.01
C ASN A 61 -0.65 16.57 24.77
N GLU A 62 -0.61 17.80 24.27
CA GLU A 62 0.28 18.19 23.16
C GLU A 62 1.74 18.13 23.60
N LEU A 63 2.56 17.37 22.86
CA LEU A 63 4.00 17.24 23.09
C LEU A 63 4.81 18.16 22.19
N TRP A 64 4.42 18.27 20.92
CA TRP A 64 5.02 19.22 19.98
C TRP A 64 4.12 19.50 18.78
N VAL A 65 4.33 20.67 18.17
CA VAL A 65 3.78 21.09 16.88
C VAL A 65 4.94 21.41 15.94
N ARG A 66 4.86 20.98 14.69
CA ARG A 66 5.75 21.35 13.60
C ARG A 66 4.96 21.86 12.43
N ARG A 67 5.40 22.99 11.89
CA ARG A 67 4.87 23.57 10.67
C ARG A 67 5.93 23.51 9.59
N TYR A 68 5.51 23.28 8.36
CA TYR A 68 6.39 23.32 7.20
C TYR A 68 5.77 24.22 6.14
N ASN A 69 6.49 25.32 5.89
CA ASN A 69 6.23 26.27 4.82
C ASN A 69 7.25 26.00 3.71
N GLY A 70 6.74 25.59 2.55
CA GLY A 70 7.55 25.20 1.41
C GLY A 70 8.35 26.35 0.82
N PRO A 71 9.30 26.04 -0.08
CA PRO A 71 10.18 27.04 -0.70
C PRO A 71 9.43 28.06 -1.57
N GLY A 72 8.21 27.78 -2.00
CA GLY A 72 7.35 28.73 -2.70
C GLY A 72 6.68 29.78 -1.80
N ASN A 73 6.75 29.63 -0.47
CA ASN A 73 6.07 30.48 0.51
C ASN A 73 4.58 30.71 0.18
N TYR A 74 3.91 29.62 -0.18
CA TYR A 74 2.50 29.63 -0.59
C TYR A 74 1.79 28.41 0.00
N SER A 75 0.66 27.99 -0.59
CA SER A 75 -0.18 26.95 -0.02
C SER A 75 0.49 25.56 -0.03
N ASP A 76 0.61 24.96 1.14
CA ASP A 76 1.10 23.62 1.40
C ASP A 76 0.03 22.80 2.15
N HIS A 77 -0.28 21.61 1.66
CA HIS A 77 -1.24 20.68 2.27
C HIS A 77 -0.61 19.32 2.54
N ALA A 78 -0.56 18.92 3.81
CA ALA A 78 -0.21 17.56 4.20
C ALA A 78 -1.46 16.67 4.11
N GLU A 79 -1.29 15.44 3.64
CA GLU A 79 -2.36 14.46 3.43
C GLU A 79 -2.04 13.16 4.19
N GLY A 80 -0.90 12.51 3.90
CA GLY A 80 -0.50 11.25 4.51
C GLY A 80 0.47 11.38 5.68
N ILE A 81 0.37 10.48 6.67
CA ILE A 81 1.29 10.37 7.81
C ILE A 81 1.49 8.92 8.25
N VAL A 82 2.74 8.56 8.54
CA VAL A 82 3.12 7.27 9.16
C VAL A 82 4.18 7.47 10.23
N VAL A 83 4.24 6.54 11.19
CA VAL A 83 5.23 6.54 12.27
C VAL A 83 5.95 5.20 12.31
N ASP A 84 7.28 5.22 12.40
CA ASP A 84 8.06 3.99 12.53
C ASP A 84 8.18 3.52 13.99
N SER A 85 8.74 2.32 14.19
CA SER A 85 8.92 1.71 15.51
C SER A 85 9.88 2.48 16.44
N SER A 86 10.70 3.37 15.89
CA SER A 86 11.57 4.27 16.65
C SER A 86 10.89 5.60 16.99
N GLY A 87 9.64 5.79 16.56
CA GLY A 87 8.86 7.01 16.74
C GLY A 87 9.22 8.13 15.78
N ASN A 88 9.97 7.85 14.70
CA ASN A 88 10.16 8.86 13.65
C ASN A 88 8.86 8.99 12.84
N VAL A 89 8.55 10.22 12.46
CA VAL A 89 7.29 10.58 11.79
C VAL A 89 7.59 10.97 10.36
N TYR A 90 6.81 10.44 9.42
CA TYR A 90 6.94 10.74 8.00
C TYR A 90 5.62 11.33 7.53
N VAL A 91 5.66 12.50 6.91
CA VAL A 91 4.49 13.24 6.45
C VAL A 91 4.66 13.53 4.97
N THR A 92 3.60 13.36 4.18
CA THR A 92 3.61 13.70 2.76
C THR A 92 2.40 14.55 2.38
N GLY A 93 2.49 15.19 1.22
CA GLY A 93 1.40 15.96 0.63
C GLY A 93 1.90 16.79 -0.55
N ARG A 94 1.19 17.89 -0.85
CA ARG A 94 1.56 18.85 -1.89
C ARG A 94 2.08 20.15 -1.30
N SER A 95 3.11 20.73 -1.90
CA SER A 95 3.74 21.95 -1.42
C SER A 95 4.19 22.83 -2.58
N TRP A 96 3.96 24.13 -2.49
CA TRP A 96 4.35 25.06 -3.55
C TRP A 96 5.87 25.19 -3.63
N GLY A 97 6.43 25.05 -4.83
CA GLY A 97 7.86 25.17 -5.06
C GLY A 97 8.31 26.54 -5.50
N SER A 98 9.62 26.80 -5.40
CA SER A 98 10.22 28.04 -5.88
C SER A 98 10.39 27.97 -7.40
N GLY A 99 9.45 28.56 -8.14
CA GLY A 99 9.47 28.55 -9.60
C GLY A 99 8.87 27.29 -10.23
N THR A 100 8.24 26.44 -9.42
CA THR A 100 7.38 25.32 -9.83
C THR A 100 5.97 25.53 -9.26
N LEU A 101 5.05 24.63 -9.57
CA LEU A 101 3.72 24.62 -8.98
C LEU A 101 3.74 23.86 -7.65
N SER A 102 2.65 23.21 -7.30
CA SER A 102 2.60 22.28 -6.18
C SER A 102 3.35 21.01 -6.58
N ASP A 103 4.40 20.68 -5.85
CA ASP A 103 5.16 19.43 -5.99
C ASP A 103 4.86 18.53 -4.78
N TYR A 104 5.28 17.26 -4.83
CA TYR A 104 5.27 16.44 -3.63
C TYR A 104 6.22 17.06 -2.61
N ALA A 105 5.86 17.01 -1.32
CA ALA A 105 6.82 17.24 -0.24
C ALA A 105 6.63 16.16 0.82
N THR A 106 7.71 15.42 1.07
CA THR A 106 7.78 14.39 2.11
C THR A 106 8.81 14.79 3.14
N ILE A 107 8.43 14.77 4.41
CA ILE A 107 9.24 15.24 5.52
C ILE A 107 9.38 14.12 6.54
N LYS A 108 10.59 13.93 7.05
CA LYS A 108 10.85 13.05 8.19
C LYS A 108 11.21 13.88 9.41
N TYR A 109 10.54 13.62 10.53
CA TYR A 109 10.88 14.12 11.85
C TYR A 109 11.37 12.97 12.74
N ASP A 110 12.27 13.26 13.67
CA ASP A 110 12.56 12.34 14.77
C ASP A 110 11.42 12.33 15.81
N SER A 111 11.55 11.48 16.84
CA SER A 111 10.52 11.33 17.88
C SER A 111 10.31 12.58 18.76
N ALA A 112 11.28 13.49 18.78
CA ALA A 112 11.23 14.80 19.43
C ALA A 112 10.72 15.92 18.49
N GLY A 113 10.43 15.59 17.24
CA GLY A 113 9.93 16.50 16.21
C GLY A 113 11.03 17.29 15.49
N ASN A 114 12.31 16.94 15.62
CA ASN A 114 13.35 17.60 14.83
C ASN A 114 13.27 17.12 13.38
N GLU A 115 13.33 18.05 12.43
CA GLU A 115 13.38 17.70 11.00
C GLU A 115 14.70 17.00 10.68
N LEU A 116 14.61 15.81 10.11
CA LEU A 116 15.75 15.02 9.67
C LEU A 116 16.02 15.22 8.17
N TRP A 117 14.96 15.26 7.37
CA TRP A 117 15.05 15.58 5.95
C TRP A 117 13.71 16.00 5.35
N VAL A 118 13.79 16.73 4.24
CA VAL A 118 12.68 17.01 3.31
C VAL A 118 13.06 16.53 1.93
N ARG A 119 12.12 15.88 1.23
CA ARG A 119 12.25 15.48 -0.17
C ARG A 119 11.08 16.00 -0.97
N ARG A 120 11.39 16.54 -2.15
CA ARG A 120 10.39 17.05 -3.09
C ARG A 120 10.46 16.28 -4.39
N TYR A 121 9.33 16.12 -5.05
CA TYR A 121 9.25 15.53 -6.39
C TYR A 121 8.38 16.39 -7.30
N ASN A 122 9.03 16.99 -8.30
CA ASN A 122 8.42 17.68 -9.42
C ASN A 122 8.50 16.76 -10.64
N GLY A 123 7.35 16.31 -11.13
CA GLY A 123 7.24 15.33 -12.19
C GLY A 123 7.76 15.82 -13.54
N PRO A 124 7.95 14.91 -14.51
CA PRO A 124 8.39 15.22 -15.87
C PRO A 124 7.54 16.29 -16.59
N GLY A 125 6.26 16.43 -16.26
CA GLY A 125 5.39 17.46 -16.85
C GLY A 125 5.66 18.88 -16.34
N ASN A 126 6.45 19.06 -15.27
CA ASN A 126 6.64 20.34 -14.57
C ASN A 126 5.32 21.05 -14.20
N GLY A 127 4.28 20.25 -13.97
CA GLY A 127 2.95 20.72 -13.63
C GLY A 127 2.70 20.61 -12.14
N SER A 128 1.45 20.38 -11.77
CA SER A 128 1.07 20.11 -10.39
C SER A 128 1.18 18.62 -10.09
N ASP A 129 1.83 18.28 -8.98
CA ASP A 129 2.04 16.92 -8.47
C ASP A 129 1.58 16.85 -7.02
N TYR A 130 0.55 16.04 -6.75
CA TYR A 130 -0.04 15.91 -5.41
C TYR A 130 0.20 14.50 -4.85
N ALA A 131 0.89 14.41 -3.70
CA ALA A 131 0.98 13.18 -2.91
C ALA A 131 -0.25 13.05 -2.01
N TYR A 132 -0.75 11.84 -1.85
CA TYR A 132 -1.96 11.56 -1.05
C TYR A 132 -1.73 10.57 0.07
N ASP A 133 -0.88 9.56 -0.14
CA ASP A 133 -0.68 8.49 0.83
C ASP A 133 0.78 8.05 0.92
N ILE A 134 1.14 7.44 2.06
CA ILE A 134 2.50 7.08 2.44
C ILE A 134 2.53 5.78 3.23
N ALA A 135 3.48 4.90 2.91
CA ALA A 135 3.71 3.64 3.63
C ALA A 135 5.20 3.43 3.95
N LEU A 136 5.48 2.60 4.95
CA LEU A 136 6.84 2.18 5.34
C LEU A 136 6.98 0.67 5.24
N ASP A 137 8.12 0.19 4.75
CA ASP A 137 8.50 -1.20 4.95
C ASP A 137 9.27 -1.41 6.27
N SER A 138 9.53 -2.68 6.61
CA SER A 138 10.23 -3.06 7.84
C SER A 138 11.69 -2.60 7.90
N LEU A 139 12.27 -2.19 6.77
CA LEU A 139 13.62 -1.61 6.69
C LEU A 139 13.60 -0.09 6.84
N GLY A 140 12.42 0.52 6.96
CA GLY A 140 12.24 1.96 7.04
C GLY A 140 12.36 2.68 5.70
N ASN A 141 12.23 1.96 4.57
CA ASN A 141 12.06 2.62 3.28
C ASN A 141 10.66 3.23 3.21
N VAL A 142 10.58 4.39 2.57
CA VAL A 142 9.37 5.21 2.48
C VAL A 142 8.80 5.11 1.08
N TYR A 143 7.50 4.85 0.98
CA TYR A 143 6.78 4.77 -0.29
C TYR A 143 5.71 5.84 -0.31
N VAL A 144 5.73 6.70 -1.32
CA VAL A 144 4.79 7.83 -1.46
C VAL A 144 4.06 7.69 -2.77
N ILE A 145 2.75 7.87 -2.75
CA ILE A 145 1.91 7.81 -3.96
C ILE A 145 1.11 9.08 -4.16
N GLY A 146 0.70 9.29 -5.40
CA GLY A 146 -0.36 10.22 -5.74
C GLY A 146 -0.48 10.42 -7.24
N ARG A 147 -0.81 11.65 -7.65
CA ARG A 147 -0.89 12.05 -9.04
C ARG A 147 0.26 12.97 -9.44
N SER A 148 0.69 12.92 -10.69
CA SER A 148 1.76 13.76 -11.21
C SER A 148 1.56 14.12 -12.66
N SER A 149 1.81 15.38 -13.02
CA SER A 149 1.71 15.85 -14.40
C SER A 149 2.74 15.16 -15.29
N GLY A 150 2.29 14.56 -16.39
CA GLY A 150 3.13 13.84 -17.35
C GLY A 150 3.67 14.72 -18.47
N SER A 151 4.72 14.22 -19.13
CA SER A 151 5.31 14.88 -20.30
C SER A 151 4.72 14.27 -21.57
N GLY A 152 3.75 14.95 -22.18
CA GLY A 152 3.04 14.44 -23.37
C GLY A 152 1.90 13.46 -23.04
N THR A 153 1.60 13.30 -21.75
CA THR A 153 0.40 12.66 -21.21
C THR A 153 -0.31 13.67 -20.32
N ASP A 154 -1.47 13.33 -19.78
CA ASP A 154 -2.16 14.17 -18.80
C ASP A 154 -1.55 13.95 -17.41
N VAL A 155 -2.37 13.81 -16.38
CA VAL A 155 -1.96 13.43 -15.03
C VAL A 155 -1.84 11.91 -14.95
N ASP A 156 -0.68 11.40 -14.52
CA ASP A 156 -0.45 9.96 -14.31
C ASP A 156 -0.29 9.63 -12.82
N TYR A 157 -0.32 8.35 -12.45
CA TYR A 157 0.13 7.93 -11.13
C TYR A 157 1.62 8.25 -10.99
N ALA A 158 2.05 8.59 -9.77
CA ALA A 158 3.45 8.51 -9.38
C ALA A 158 3.57 7.74 -8.07
N THR A 159 4.49 6.78 -8.04
CA THR A 159 4.91 6.04 -6.84
C THR A 159 6.40 6.22 -6.67
N ILE A 160 6.84 6.68 -5.51
CA ILE A 160 8.23 6.97 -5.22
C ILE A 160 8.67 6.14 -4.03
N LYS A 161 9.85 5.53 -4.11
CA LYS A 161 10.50 4.88 -2.99
C LYS A 161 11.74 5.66 -2.58
N TYR A 162 11.83 5.98 -1.30
CA TYR A 162 13.04 6.49 -0.64
C TYR A 162 13.61 5.47 0.32
N ASP A 163 14.92 5.49 0.54
CA ASP A 163 15.51 4.82 1.70
C ASP A 163 15.25 5.59 3.01
N SER A 164 15.66 5.03 4.14
CA SER A 164 15.44 5.64 5.47
C SER A 164 16.19 6.97 5.69
N ALA A 165 17.22 7.25 4.88
CA ALA A 165 17.97 8.51 4.83
C ALA A 165 17.38 9.51 3.82
N GLY A 166 16.31 9.13 3.13
CA GLY A 166 15.61 9.95 2.14
C GLY A 166 16.24 9.91 0.75
N ASN A 167 17.18 9.02 0.44
CA ASN A 167 17.68 8.90 -0.93
C ASN A 167 16.61 8.24 -1.80
N GLU A 168 16.36 8.80 -2.98
CA GLU A 168 15.44 8.19 -3.95
C GLU A 168 16.03 6.88 -4.48
N LEU A 169 15.28 5.80 -4.33
CA LEU A 169 15.65 4.47 -4.85
C LEU A 169 15.02 4.23 -6.21
N TRP A 170 13.75 4.59 -6.38
CA TRP A 170 13.07 4.55 -7.67
C TRP A 170 11.80 5.41 -7.70
N VAL A 171 11.40 5.78 -8.92
CA VAL A 171 10.08 6.33 -9.25
C VAL A 171 9.42 5.44 -10.30
N ARG A 172 8.12 5.17 -10.13
CA ARG A 172 7.28 4.51 -11.13
C ARG A 172 6.06 5.36 -11.42
N ARG A 173 5.74 5.47 -12.71
CA ARG A 173 4.54 6.14 -13.20
C ARG A 173 3.64 5.12 -13.87
N TYR A 174 2.34 5.32 -13.77
CA TYR A 174 1.35 4.53 -14.49
C TYR A 174 0.41 5.46 -15.23
N ASN A 175 0.51 5.43 -16.55
CA ASN A 175 -0.38 6.09 -17.50
C ASN A 175 -1.32 5.02 -18.05
N GLY A 176 -2.59 5.15 -17.71
CA GLY A 176 -3.65 4.21 -18.05
C GLY A 176 -3.87 4.08 -19.56
N PRO A 177 -4.67 3.09 -19.98
CA PRO A 177 -4.97 2.84 -21.38
C PRO A 177 -5.75 3.99 -22.05
N GLY A 178 -6.39 4.87 -21.26
CA GLY A 178 -7.02 6.09 -21.77
C GLY A 178 -6.05 7.21 -22.14
N ASN A 179 -4.77 7.12 -21.75
CA ASN A 179 -3.76 8.18 -21.94
C ASN A 179 -4.27 9.56 -21.49
N SER A 180 -4.84 9.60 -20.29
CA SER A 180 -5.63 10.70 -19.74
C SER A 180 -5.46 10.69 -18.21
N TYR A 181 -6.36 11.34 -17.48
CA TYR A 181 -6.31 11.43 -16.03
C TYR A 181 -6.22 10.06 -15.31
N ASP A 182 -5.16 9.92 -14.51
CA ASP A 182 -4.92 8.81 -13.59
C ASP A 182 -4.39 9.36 -12.25
N GLU A 183 -5.04 9.00 -11.14
CA GLU A 183 -4.66 9.38 -9.79
C GLU A 183 -4.60 8.17 -8.83
N ALA A 184 -3.45 7.97 -8.17
CA ALA A 184 -3.30 6.99 -7.09
C ALA A 184 -3.77 7.59 -5.75
N THR A 185 -4.50 6.81 -4.96
CA THR A 185 -5.14 7.29 -3.71
C THR A 185 -4.83 6.42 -2.50
N GLY A 186 -4.52 5.13 -2.70
CA GLY A 186 -4.20 4.22 -1.61
C GLY A 186 -2.97 3.36 -1.92
N ILE A 187 -2.12 3.18 -0.91
CA ILE A 187 -0.97 2.27 -0.96
C ILE A 187 -1.03 1.26 0.18
N ALA A 188 -0.62 0.03 -0.09
CA ALA A 188 -0.31 -0.94 0.95
C ALA A 188 0.87 -1.82 0.54
N LEU A 189 1.55 -2.37 1.53
CA LEU A 189 2.75 -3.20 1.35
C LEU A 189 2.47 -4.59 1.89
N ASP A 190 2.98 -5.62 1.20
CA ASP A 190 3.15 -6.90 1.86
C ASP A 190 4.50 -6.95 2.57
N SER A 191 4.63 -7.93 3.46
CA SER A 191 5.79 -8.05 4.33
C SER A 191 7.04 -8.56 3.60
N LEU A 192 6.87 -9.07 2.37
CA LEU A 192 7.96 -9.39 1.44
C LEU A 192 8.45 -8.15 0.65
N GLY A 193 7.84 -6.99 0.89
CA GLY A 193 8.20 -5.71 0.26
C GLY A 193 7.58 -5.49 -1.11
N SER A 194 6.55 -6.26 -1.49
CA SER A 194 5.75 -5.91 -2.67
C SER A 194 4.86 -4.72 -2.36
N VAL A 195 4.70 -3.85 -3.34
CA VAL A 195 3.93 -2.61 -3.23
C VAL A 195 2.64 -2.75 -4.00
N TYR A 196 1.51 -2.35 -3.43
CA TYR A 196 0.21 -2.35 -4.06
C TYR A 196 -0.34 -0.93 -4.05
N VAL A 197 -0.63 -0.39 -5.22
CA VAL A 197 -1.10 0.98 -5.41
C VAL A 197 -2.45 0.94 -6.10
N THR A 198 -3.43 1.69 -5.60
CA THR A 198 -4.76 1.77 -6.19
C THR A 198 -5.23 3.21 -6.36
N GLY A 199 -6.21 3.42 -7.22
CA GLY A 199 -6.87 4.70 -7.43
C GLY A 199 -7.79 4.69 -8.64
N GLU A 200 -8.00 5.86 -9.23
CA GLU A 200 -8.78 6.05 -10.46
C GLU A 200 -7.86 6.12 -11.67
N SER A 201 -8.23 5.48 -12.77
CA SER A 201 -7.49 5.59 -14.03
C SER A 201 -8.45 5.58 -15.22
N SER A 202 -8.24 6.49 -16.16
CA SER A 202 -9.08 6.57 -17.37
C SER A 202 -8.92 5.34 -18.25
N GLY A 203 -10.03 4.70 -18.61
CA GLY A 203 -10.04 3.55 -19.52
C GLY A 203 -10.04 3.94 -21.01
N SER A 204 -9.77 2.97 -21.89
CA SER A 204 -9.83 3.19 -23.34
C SER A 204 -11.29 3.21 -23.81
N GLY A 205 -11.89 4.41 -23.84
CA GLY A 205 -13.29 4.60 -24.23
C GLY A 205 -14.29 4.41 -23.09
N THR A 206 -13.80 4.42 -21.84
CA THR A 206 -14.59 4.47 -20.59
C THR A 206 -14.12 5.67 -19.77
N GLY A 207 -14.84 5.98 -18.69
CA GLY A 207 -14.44 7.03 -17.76
C GLY A 207 -13.34 6.56 -16.80
N GLY A 208 -13.42 7.03 -15.56
CA GLY A 208 -12.50 6.61 -14.50
C GLY A 208 -12.85 5.20 -14.03
N ASP A 209 -11.89 4.28 -14.13
CA ASP A 209 -11.99 2.92 -13.60
C ASP A 209 -11.11 2.80 -12.35
N TYR A 210 -11.31 1.78 -11.52
CA TYR A 210 -10.26 1.40 -10.57
C TYR A 210 -9.08 0.87 -11.36
N ALA A 211 -7.87 1.28 -11.00
CA ALA A 211 -6.64 0.61 -11.39
C ALA A 211 -5.84 0.25 -10.14
N THR A 212 -5.45 -1.02 -10.03
CA THR A 212 -4.60 -1.51 -8.95
C THR A 212 -3.34 -2.12 -9.56
N ILE A 213 -2.18 -1.64 -9.15
CA ILE A 213 -0.87 -2.08 -9.64
C ILE A 213 -0.11 -2.74 -8.52
N LYS A 214 0.54 -3.87 -8.81
CA LYS A 214 1.53 -4.49 -7.92
C LYS A 214 2.93 -4.28 -8.48
N TYR A 215 3.84 -3.79 -7.64
CA TYR A 215 5.27 -3.77 -7.88
C TYR A 215 6.01 -4.75 -6.96
N ASP A 216 7.14 -5.27 -7.41
CA ASP A 216 8.12 -5.88 -6.52
C ASP A 216 8.92 -4.80 -5.74
N SER A 217 9.78 -5.24 -4.82
CA SER A 217 10.58 -4.34 -3.98
C SER A 217 11.59 -3.46 -4.75
N ALA A 218 11.94 -3.86 -5.99
CA ALA A 218 12.79 -3.12 -6.92
C ALA A 218 11.99 -2.19 -7.85
N GLY A 219 10.66 -2.17 -7.72
CA GLY A 219 9.75 -1.36 -8.51
C GLY A 219 9.39 -1.97 -9.86
N ASN A 220 9.67 -3.25 -10.13
CA ASN A 220 9.19 -3.88 -11.37
C ASN A 220 7.70 -4.14 -11.26
N GLU A 221 6.93 -3.78 -12.29
CA GLU A 221 5.50 -4.08 -12.36
C GLU A 221 5.30 -5.59 -12.50
N LEU A 222 4.52 -6.17 -11.58
CA LEU A 222 4.17 -7.58 -11.58
C LEU A 222 2.81 -7.83 -12.24
N TRP A 223 1.84 -6.94 -11.98
CA TRP A 223 0.54 -6.96 -12.64
C TRP A 223 -0.20 -5.64 -12.45
N VAL A 224 -1.19 -5.42 -13.34
CA VAL A 224 -2.21 -4.38 -13.24
C VAL A 224 -3.58 -5.05 -13.32
N ALA A 225 -4.48 -4.67 -12.42
CA ALA A 225 -5.88 -5.10 -12.41
C ALA A 225 -6.78 -3.87 -12.50
N ARG A 226 -7.78 -3.92 -13.38
CA ARG A 226 -8.75 -2.83 -13.58
C ARG A 226 -10.17 -3.27 -13.25
N TYR A 227 -11.02 -2.34 -12.82
CA TYR A 227 -12.44 -2.54 -12.58
C TYR A 227 -13.24 -1.31 -13.01
N ASN A 228 -14.13 -1.49 -14.01
CA ASN A 228 -14.94 -0.47 -14.70
C ASN A 228 -16.44 -0.59 -14.35
N GLY A 229 -16.71 -1.11 -13.15
CA GLY A 229 -18.09 -1.16 -12.65
C GLY A 229 -19.05 -2.03 -13.48
N PRO A 230 -20.31 -2.10 -13.07
CA PRO A 230 -21.37 -2.75 -13.84
C PRO A 230 -21.94 -1.85 -14.95
N ALA A 231 -21.85 -0.53 -14.85
CA ALA A 231 -22.34 0.39 -15.89
C ALA A 231 -21.45 0.43 -17.13
N ASN A 232 -20.15 0.17 -16.97
CA ASN A 232 -19.17 0.01 -18.05
C ASN A 232 -19.17 1.17 -19.07
N GLY A 233 -19.27 2.41 -18.59
CA GLY A 233 -19.47 3.58 -19.45
C GLY A 233 -18.54 4.75 -19.13
N TRP A 234 -19.01 5.96 -19.44
CA TRP A 234 -18.38 7.22 -19.03
C TRP A 234 -18.81 7.57 -17.61
N ASP A 235 -18.47 6.69 -16.68
CA ASP A 235 -18.70 6.85 -15.25
C ASP A 235 -17.37 7.06 -14.50
N TRP A 236 -17.44 7.41 -13.21
CA TRP A 236 -16.26 7.71 -12.40
C TRP A 236 -16.16 6.76 -11.20
N ASP A 237 -15.79 5.52 -11.49
CA ASP A 237 -15.36 4.56 -10.49
C ASP A 237 -14.04 5.04 -9.87
N TYR A 238 -14.06 5.32 -8.57
CA TYR A 238 -12.93 5.89 -7.84
C TYR A 238 -12.57 5.03 -6.62
N ALA A 239 -11.43 4.35 -6.67
CA ALA A 239 -10.88 3.63 -5.52
C ALA A 239 -10.31 4.61 -4.50
N THR A 240 -10.53 4.34 -3.21
CA THR A 240 -10.16 5.24 -2.09
C THR A 240 -9.33 4.56 -1.02
N GLY A 241 -9.35 3.23 -0.94
CA GLY A 241 -8.68 2.50 0.12
C GLY A 241 -8.25 1.11 -0.35
N ILE A 242 -7.16 0.64 0.23
CA ILE A 242 -6.56 -0.66 -0.02
C ILE A 242 -6.10 -1.28 1.29
N ALA A 243 -6.31 -2.58 1.44
CA ALA A 243 -5.83 -3.35 2.59
C ALA A 243 -5.41 -4.76 2.15
N LEU A 244 -4.50 -5.36 2.91
CA LEU A 244 -4.08 -6.74 2.70
C LEU A 244 -4.53 -7.61 3.88
N ASP A 245 -4.92 -8.85 3.58
CA ASP A 245 -4.95 -9.90 4.60
C ASP A 245 -3.59 -10.59 4.73
N SER A 246 -3.46 -11.45 5.73
CA SER A 246 -2.23 -12.19 6.03
C SER A 246 -1.85 -13.27 5.03
N LEU A 247 -2.75 -13.58 4.08
CA LEU A 247 -2.43 -14.41 2.91
C LEU A 247 -2.02 -13.55 1.71
N GLY A 248 -1.86 -12.23 1.91
CA GLY A 248 -1.49 -11.27 0.89
C GLY A 248 -2.62 -10.97 -0.10
N ASN A 249 -3.85 -11.41 0.18
CA ASN A 249 -4.97 -11.02 -0.67
C ASN A 249 -5.24 -9.53 -0.49
N VAL A 250 -5.50 -8.86 -1.60
CA VAL A 250 -5.67 -7.41 -1.67
C VAL A 250 -7.16 -7.11 -1.71
N TYR A 251 -7.60 -6.16 -0.89
CA TYR A 251 -8.95 -5.66 -0.83
C TYR A 251 -8.93 -4.18 -1.20
N VAL A 252 -9.63 -3.80 -2.26
CA VAL A 252 -9.72 -2.42 -2.75
C VAL A 252 -11.15 -1.96 -2.64
N THR A 253 -11.37 -0.76 -2.12
CA THR A 253 -12.72 -0.20 -1.94
C THR A 253 -12.83 1.25 -2.41
N GLY A 254 -14.02 1.65 -2.83
CA GLY A 254 -14.31 3.03 -3.23
C GLY A 254 -15.75 3.19 -3.69
N ARG A 255 -16.01 4.23 -4.49
CA ARG A 255 -17.31 4.43 -5.14
C ARG A 255 -17.31 3.80 -6.53
N SER A 256 -18.44 3.28 -6.98
CA SER A 256 -18.63 2.78 -8.34
C SER A 256 -20.05 3.03 -8.83
N TRP A 257 -20.22 3.26 -10.13
CA TRP A 257 -21.52 3.52 -10.72
C TRP A 257 -22.28 2.21 -11.03
N GLY A 258 -23.45 2.04 -10.41
CA GLY A 258 -24.25 0.83 -10.60
C GLY A 258 -25.09 0.81 -11.88
N SER A 259 -25.45 -0.38 -12.37
CA SER A 259 -26.38 -0.51 -13.50
C SER A 259 -27.81 -0.28 -13.01
N GLY A 260 -28.33 0.94 -13.21
CA GLY A 260 -29.64 1.35 -12.71
C GLY A 260 -29.62 1.90 -11.27
N THR A 261 -28.45 2.08 -10.69
CA THR A 261 -28.21 2.90 -9.48
C THR A 261 -27.18 3.99 -9.82
N GLU A 262 -26.96 4.95 -8.92
CA GLU A 262 -25.91 5.97 -9.08
C GLU A 262 -24.59 5.45 -8.49
N TYR A 263 -23.83 6.28 -7.77
CA TYR A 263 -22.63 5.86 -7.06
C TYR A 263 -22.98 5.06 -5.79
N ASP A 264 -22.54 3.81 -5.76
CA ASP A 264 -22.57 2.93 -4.59
C ASP A 264 -21.14 2.57 -4.16
N TYR A 265 -20.97 1.96 -2.99
CA TYR A 265 -19.67 1.42 -2.61
C TYR A 265 -19.40 0.08 -3.29
N ALA A 266 -18.21 -0.08 -3.86
CA ALA A 266 -17.72 -1.35 -4.40
C ALA A 266 -16.43 -1.78 -3.68
N THR A 267 -16.33 -3.07 -3.37
CA THR A 267 -15.12 -3.67 -2.80
C THR A 267 -14.69 -4.88 -3.62
N ILE A 268 -13.45 -4.86 -4.12
CA ILE A 268 -12.87 -5.92 -4.95
C ILE A 268 -11.80 -6.66 -4.14
N LYS A 269 -11.84 -7.99 -4.17
CA LYS A 269 -10.79 -8.85 -3.62
C LYS A 269 -9.94 -9.43 -4.74
N TYR A 270 -8.65 -9.11 -4.76
CA TYR A 270 -7.66 -9.78 -5.59
C TYR A 270 -6.94 -10.85 -4.78
N SER A 271 -7.16 -12.12 -5.12
CA SER A 271 -6.51 -13.23 -4.43
C SER A 271 -5.14 -13.52 -5.05
N GLN A 272 -4.10 -13.65 -4.21
CA GLN A 272 -2.79 -14.05 -4.73
C GLN A 272 -2.86 -15.51 -5.22
N PRO A 273 -2.39 -15.81 -6.43
CA PRO A 273 -2.36 -17.18 -6.93
C PRO A 273 -1.25 -17.96 -6.21
N PHE A 274 -1.65 -18.87 -5.32
CA PHE A 274 -0.78 -19.94 -4.84
C PHE A 274 -0.74 -21.07 -5.88
N ILE A 275 0.42 -21.31 -6.48
CA ILE A 275 0.56 -22.29 -7.55
C ILE A 275 1.57 -23.35 -7.12
N ALA A 276 1.19 -24.62 -7.24
CA ALA A 276 2.12 -25.74 -7.18
C ALA A 276 2.35 -26.26 -8.61
N TYR A 277 3.58 -26.20 -9.10
CA TYR A 277 3.94 -26.61 -10.47
C TYR A 277 5.30 -27.32 -10.52
N PRO A 278 5.53 -28.21 -11.50
CA PRO A 278 4.58 -28.65 -12.51
C PRO A 278 3.47 -29.51 -11.88
N ASN A 279 2.25 -29.38 -12.41
CA ASN A 279 1.09 -30.15 -11.99
C ASN A 279 0.30 -30.60 -13.24
N PRO A 280 0.44 -31.86 -13.68
CA PRO A 280 1.06 -32.97 -12.94
C PRO A 280 2.59 -32.91 -12.85
N TYR A 281 3.12 -33.41 -11.74
CA TYR A 281 4.54 -33.70 -11.55
C TYR A 281 4.88 -35.08 -12.13
N LYS A 282 5.92 -35.14 -12.97
CA LYS A 282 6.25 -36.29 -13.81
C LYS A 282 7.75 -36.58 -13.78
N PRO A 283 8.25 -37.25 -12.74
CA PRO A 283 9.66 -37.65 -12.67
C PRO A 283 10.20 -38.37 -13.91
N PRO A 284 9.46 -39.29 -14.57
CA PRO A 284 9.94 -39.96 -15.77
C PRO A 284 10.14 -39.04 -16.98
N GLU A 285 9.45 -37.88 -17.02
CA GLU A 285 9.59 -36.87 -18.07
C GLU A 285 10.65 -35.81 -17.71
N GLY A 286 11.47 -36.07 -16.67
CA GLY A 286 12.57 -35.20 -16.28
C GLY A 286 12.22 -34.13 -15.24
N HIS A 287 10.99 -34.11 -14.70
CA HIS A 287 10.67 -33.20 -13.59
C HIS A 287 11.42 -33.64 -12.33
N THR A 288 12.26 -32.78 -11.75
CA THR A 288 13.02 -33.08 -10.54
C THR A 288 12.31 -32.63 -9.27
N GLU A 289 11.48 -31.59 -9.36
CA GLU A 289 10.88 -30.94 -8.21
C GLU A 289 9.49 -30.34 -8.52
N ILE A 290 8.77 -29.99 -7.45
CA ILE A 290 7.50 -29.25 -7.44
C ILE A 290 7.73 -27.95 -6.68
N THR A 291 7.55 -26.83 -7.36
CA THR A 291 7.62 -25.50 -6.78
C THR A 291 6.25 -25.05 -6.31
N PHE A 292 6.15 -24.71 -5.03
CA PHE A 292 5.07 -23.93 -4.45
C PHE A 292 5.45 -22.46 -4.53
N SER A 293 4.73 -21.66 -5.32
CA SER A 293 4.96 -20.22 -5.47
C SER A 293 3.79 -19.40 -4.94
N GLY A 294 4.05 -18.11 -4.70
CA GLY A 294 3.06 -17.17 -4.16
C GLY A 294 2.87 -17.29 -2.65
N LEU A 295 3.88 -17.81 -1.93
CA LEU A 295 3.87 -17.90 -0.47
C LEU A 295 4.00 -16.50 0.16
N THR A 296 3.34 -16.29 1.29
CA THR A 296 3.51 -15.09 2.13
C THR A 296 4.55 -15.33 3.22
N GLU A 297 4.92 -14.28 3.95
CA GLU A 297 5.83 -14.39 5.08
C GLU A 297 5.16 -15.21 6.19
N ASP A 298 5.77 -16.35 6.49
CA ASP A 298 5.38 -17.29 7.55
C ASP A 298 4.12 -18.12 7.27
N VAL A 299 4.30 -19.13 6.43
CA VAL A 299 3.28 -20.12 6.11
C VAL A 299 3.75 -21.53 6.43
N ARG A 300 2.82 -22.37 6.88
CA ARG A 300 3.00 -23.80 7.06
C ARG A 300 2.34 -24.53 5.89
N VAL A 301 3.15 -25.21 5.08
CA VAL A 301 2.71 -26.05 3.97
C VAL A 301 2.65 -27.50 4.45
N ARG A 302 1.46 -28.10 4.42
CA ARG A 302 1.24 -29.51 4.72
C ARG A 302 0.71 -30.23 3.49
N ILE A 303 1.30 -31.37 3.16
CA ILE A 303 0.89 -32.21 2.02
C ILE A 303 0.32 -33.51 2.58
N PHE A 304 -0.82 -33.91 2.06
CA PHE A 304 -1.55 -35.10 2.46
C PHE A 304 -1.81 -36.00 1.26
N SER A 305 -1.86 -37.31 1.49
CA SER A 305 -2.45 -38.25 0.55
C SER A 305 -3.97 -38.02 0.45
N ILE A 306 -4.62 -38.57 -0.57
CA ILE A 306 -6.09 -38.49 -0.70
C ILE A 306 -6.84 -39.21 0.43
N SER A 307 -6.18 -40.14 1.13
CA SER A 307 -6.74 -40.81 2.32
C SER A 307 -6.54 -40.01 3.62
N GLY A 308 -5.87 -38.85 3.56
CA GLY A 308 -5.63 -37.96 4.70
C GLY A 308 -4.34 -38.23 5.47
N GLU A 309 -3.45 -39.09 4.96
CA GLU A 309 -2.14 -39.32 5.58
C GLU A 309 -1.24 -38.11 5.37
N LEU A 310 -0.57 -37.63 6.41
CA LEU A 310 0.41 -36.54 6.32
C LEU A 310 1.70 -37.03 5.66
N ILE A 311 2.05 -36.42 4.53
CA ILE A 311 3.22 -36.76 3.73
C ILE A 311 4.39 -35.82 4.03
N MET A 312 4.09 -34.54 4.20
CA MET A 312 5.09 -33.50 4.39
C MET A 312 4.51 -32.36 5.24
N ASP A 313 5.29 -31.83 6.16
CA ASP A 313 4.94 -30.65 6.96
C ASP A 313 6.11 -29.68 7.03
N ARG A 314 5.97 -28.49 6.45
CA ARG A 314 7.06 -27.51 6.34
C ARG A 314 6.61 -26.13 6.76
N GLN A 315 7.37 -25.53 7.67
CA GLN A 315 7.29 -24.10 7.97
C GLN A 315 8.19 -23.35 6.98
N ILE A 316 7.63 -22.36 6.29
CA ILE A 316 8.32 -21.51 5.33
C ILE A 316 8.22 -20.07 5.83
N THR A 317 9.36 -19.45 6.10
CA THR A 317 9.45 -18.10 6.66
C THR A 317 10.32 -17.23 5.77
N GLY A 318 9.85 -16.02 5.45
CA GLY A 318 10.60 -15.04 4.64
C GLY A 318 10.85 -15.43 3.18
N GLN A 319 10.08 -16.35 2.61
CA GLN A 319 10.25 -16.82 1.22
C GLN A 319 8.93 -16.79 0.47
N SER A 320 8.96 -16.34 -0.79
CA SER A 320 7.80 -16.33 -1.70
C SER A 320 7.57 -17.66 -2.42
N SER A 321 8.50 -18.61 -2.27
CA SER A 321 8.41 -19.95 -2.85
C SER A 321 9.12 -21.00 -2.01
N TRP A 322 8.70 -22.25 -2.20
CA TRP A 322 9.32 -23.44 -1.61
C TRP A 322 9.33 -24.57 -2.63
N VAL A 323 10.37 -25.40 -2.61
CA VAL A 323 10.57 -26.52 -3.53
C VAL A 323 10.45 -27.85 -2.80
N TRP A 324 9.64 -28.74 -3.35
CA TRP A 324 9.42 -30.10 -2.86
C TRP A 324 9.89 -31.14 -3.88
N ASP A 325 10.74 -32.08 -3.48
CA ASP A 325 11.31 -33.11 -4.35
C ASP A 325 10.43 -34.36 -4.52
N GLY A 326 9.17 -34.30 -4.10
CA GLY A 326 8.24 -35.43 -4.18
C GLY A 326 8.55 -36.56 -3.20
N LYS A 327 9.24 -36.28 -2.09
CA LYS A 327 9.51 -37.27 -1.03
C LYS A 327 8.78 -36.95 0.28
N ASN A 328 8.49 -37.98 1.07
CA ASN A 328 7.93 -37.81 2.42
C ASN A 328 9.01 -37.34 3.42
N GLU A 329 8.63 -37.16 4.70
CA GLU A 329 9.56 -36.74 5.76
C GLU A 329 10.72 -37.71 6.02
N ARG A 330 10.61 -38.96 5.58
CA ARG A 330 11.68 -39.98 5.69
C ARG A 330 12.62 -39.99 4.49
N GLY A 331 12.40 -39.13 3.50
CA GLY A 331 13.16 -39.11 2.26
C GLY A 331 12.77 -40.22 1.28
N GLU A 332 11.58 -40.80 1.42
CA GLU A 332 11.07 -41.82 0.50
C GLU A 332 10.19 -41.17 -0.57
N ALA A 333 10.38 -41.56 -1.84
CA ALA A 333 9.60 -41.01 -2.94
C ALA A 333 8.13 -41.43 -2.83
N VAL A 334 7.22 -40.45 -2.84
CA VAL A 334 5.77 -40.70 -2.67
C VAL A 334 5.17 -41.42 -3.88
N ALA A 335 4.11 -42.20 -3.70
CA ALA A 335 3.50 -42.98 -4.78
C ALA A 335 2.85 -42.10 -5.87
N ARG A 336 2.53 -42.69 -7.02
CA ARG A 336 1.66 -42.05 -8.02
C ARG A 336 0.29 -41.75 -7.39
N GLY A 337 -0.33 -40.62 -7.71
CA GLY A 337 -1.65 -40.28 -7.19
C GLY A 337 -1.91 -38.79 -7.08
N ILE A 338 -3.03 -38.44 -6.45
CA ILE A 338 -3.40 -37.05 -6.12
C ILE A 338 -3.07 -36.81 -4.65
N TYR A 339 -2.38 -35.70 -4.41
CA TYR A 339 -2.05 -35.20 -3.08
C TYR A 339 -2.77 -33.88 -2.86
N ILE A 340 -3.25 -33.66 -1.64
CA ILE A 340 -3.87 -32.41 -1.22
C ILE A 340 -2.84 -31.62 -0.44
N TYR A 341 -2.64 -30.35 -0.76
CA TYR A 341 -1.82 -29.46 0.06
C TYR A 341 -2.70 -28.44 0.79
N LEU A 342 -2.32 -28.14 2.02
CA LEU A 342 -2.93 -27.14 2.89
C LEU A 342 -1.83 -26.15 3.31
N ILE A 343 -2.04 -24.89 3.00
CA ILE A 343 -1.18 -23.78 3.42
C ILE A 343 -1.93 -23.01 4.50
N THR A 344 -1.29 -22.78 5.64
CA THR A 344 -1.85 -22.01 6.74
C THR A 344 -0.86 -20.99 7.27
N ASN A 345 -1.29 -19.82 7.71
CA ASN A 345 -0.46 -18.86 8.44
C ASN A 345 -0.88 -18.76 9.92
N SER A 346 -0.12 -18.02 10.72
CA SER A 346 -0.36 -17.78 12.15
C SER A 346 -1.65 -17.00 12.44
N GLU A 347 -2.13 -16.22 11.47
CA GLU A 347 -3.33 -15.38 11.56
C GLU A 347 -4.62 -16.11 11.14
N GLY A 348 -4.56 -17.42 10.89
CA GLY A 348 -5.72 -18.24 10.59
C GLY A 348 -6.12 -18.29 9.11
N GLY A 349 -5.37 -17.64 8.22
CA GLY A 349 -5.48 -17.78 6.78
C GLY A 349 -5.24 -19.23 6.34
N LYS A 350 -6.06 -19.74 5.40
CA LYS A 350 -5.96 -21.09 4.85
C LYS A 350 -6.14 -21.11 3.34
N LYS A 351 -5.31 -21.91 2.65
CA LYS A 351 -5.46 -22.24 1.23
C LYS A 351 -5.32 -23.74 1.03
N ILE A 352 -6.22 -24.34 0.24
CA ILE A 352 -6.18 -25.76 -0.13
C ILE A 352 -6.00 -25.87 -1.64
N GLY A 353 -5.17 -26.82 -2.07
CA GLY A 353 -5.06 -27.21 -3.46
C GLY A 353 -4.65 -28.66 -3.62
N LYS A 354 -4.35 -29.06 -4.85
CA LYS A 354 -4.01 -30.45 -5.18
C LYS A 354 -2.87 -30.54 -6.18
N ILE A 355 -2.06 -31.58 -6.08
CA ILE A 355 -0.99 -31.91 -7.03
C ILE A 355 -1.18 -33.36 -7.48
N ALA A 356 -1.10 -33.60 -8.78
CA ALA A 356 -1.06 -34.94 -9.34
C ALA A 356 0.40 -35.36 -9.55
N ILE A 357 0.76 -36.55 -9.07
CA ILE A 357 2.07 -37.18 -9.30
C ILE A 357 1.86 -38.38 -10.21
N ILE A 358 2.52 -38.35 -11.37
CA ILE A 358 2.45 -39.39 -12.39
C ILE A 358 3.84 -40.02 -12.50
N LYS A 359 3.95 -41.30 -12.18
CA LYS A 359 5.17 -42.09 -12.26
C LYS A 359 5.10 -43.16 -13.33
#